data_AF-A0A6L3T260-F1
#
_entry.id   AF-A0A6L3T260-F1
#
_cell.length_a   1.000
_cell.length_b   1.000
_cell.length_c   1.000
_cell.angle_alpha   90.00
_cell.angle_beta   90.00
_cell.angle_gamma   90.00
#
_symmetry.space_group_name_H-M   'P 1'
#
loop_
_entity.id
_entity.type
_entity.pdbx_description
1 polymer ?
#
loop_
_entity_poly.entity_id
_entity_poly.type
_entity_poly.pdbx_seq_one_letter_code
_entity_poly.pdbx_strand_id
1 'polypeptide(L)'
;MLHSNALPSQASDDLTGDLQHTLAALADVEFAFQSACERLNDLSGPQARKERVRQQLEAERDRRRKPLIQHLDELDRRMKAFVFSPPSEWQASGRFERPMHASKVHA
;
A
#
# COMPACT_ATOMS: atom_id res chain seq x y z
N MET A 1 -11.93 11.39 -33.09
CA MET A 1 -12.29 10.86 -31.76
C MET A 1 -11.21 9.87 -31.35
N LEU A 2 -10.31 10.27 -30.43
CA LEU A 2 -9.21 9.43 -29.95
C LEU A 2 -9.64 8.81 -28.62
N HIS A 3 -10.07 7.54 -28.64
CA HIS A 3 -10.37 6.81 -27.41
C HIS A 3 -9.07 6.24 -26.80
N SER A 4 -8.54 6.98 -25.82
CA SER A 4 -8.22 6.52 -24.47
C SER A 4 -7.56 5.14 -24.28
N ASN A 5 -6.25 5.06 -24.52
CA ASN A 5 -5.36 4.11 -23.83
C ASN A 5 -4.66 4.73 -22.60
N ALA A 6 -5.00 5.98 -22.22
CA ALA A 6 -4.33 6.73 -21.16
C ALA A 6 -4.79 6.37 -19.72
N LEU A 7 -5.96 5.75 -19.58
CA LEU A 7 -6.58 5.48 -18.27
C LEU A 7 -5.76 4.54 -17.34
N PRO A 8 -5.17 3.42 -17.81
CA PRO A 8 -4.38 2.55 -16.93
C PRO A 8 -3.02 3.17 -16.54
N SER A 9 -2.42 4.00 -17.40
CA SER A 9 -1.17 4.71 -17.07
C SER A 9 -1.38 5.72 -15.96
N GLN A 10 -2.45 6.54 -16.06
CA GLN A 10 -2.76 7.56 -15.07
C GLN A 10 -3.11 6.96 -13.70
N ALA A 11 -3.87 5.85 -13.67
CA ALA A 11 -4.19 5.16 -12.43
C ALA A 11 -2.94 4.56 -11.73
N SER A 12 -1.93 4.13 -12.50
CA SER A 12 -0.64 3.66 -11.98
C SER A 12 0.21 4.82 -11.43
N ASP A 13 0.19 5.97 -12.12
CA ASP A 13 0.91 7.17 -11.71
C ASP A 13 0.34 7.74 -10.41
N ASP A 14 -0.99 7.81 -10.28
CA ASP A 14 -1.67 8.25 -9.06
C ASP A 14 -1.33 7.33 -7.87
N LEU A 15 -1.38 6.01 -8.07
CA LEU A 15 -1.05 5.04 -7.03
C LEU A 15 0.43 5.12 -6.59
N THR A 16 1.32 5.38 -7.54
CA THR A 16 2.74 5.61 -7.26
C THR A 16 2.95 6.90 -6.48
N GLY A 17 2.23 7.96 -6.84
CA GLY A 17 2.22 9.24 -6.13
C GLY A 17 1.76 9.09 -4.68
N ASP A 18 0.64 8.41 -4.46
CA ASP A 18 0.12 8.11 -3.12
C ASP A 18 1.13 7.33 -2.27
N LEU A 19 1.79 6.34 -2.86
CA LEU A 19 2.82 5.54 -2.20
C LEU A 19 4.02 6.40 -1.79
N GLN A 20 4.55 7.20 -2.71
CA GLN A 20 5.67 8.10 -2.44
C GLN A 20 5.34 9.12 -1.35
N HIS A 21 4.16 9.72 -1.42
CA HIS A 21 3.70 10.67 -0.42
C HIS A 21 3.60 10.04 0.98
N THR A 22 3.01 8.84 1.07
CA THR A 22 2.86 8.12 2.33
C THR A 22 4.22 7.72 2.93
N LEU A 23 5.16 7.28 2.10
CA LEU A 23 6.52 6.96 2.53
C LEU A 23 7.29 8.20 3.00
N ALA A 24 7.14 9.33 2.30
CA ALA A 24 7.73 10.61 2.72
C ALA A 24 7.18 11.04 4.09
N ALA A 25 5.87 10.97 4.29
CA ALA A 25 5.23 11.29 5.57
C ALA A 25 5.71 10.37 6.71
N LEU A 26 5.96 9.08 6.43
CA LEU A 26 6.56 8.16 7.40
C LEU A 26 8.00 8.54 7.75
N ALA A 27 8.81 8.88 6.74
CA ALA A 27 10.18 9.32 6.96
C ALA A 27 10.21 10.59 7.83
N ASP A 28 9.31 11.54 7.61
CA ASP A 28 9.19 12.75 8.43
C ASP A 28 8.87 12.44 9.89
N VAL A 29 7.97 11.48 10.15
CA VAL A 29 7.62 11.03 11.51
C VAL A 29 8.82 10.43 12.22
N GLU A 30 9.53 9.50 11.55
CA GLU A 30 10.69 8.82 12.13
C GLU A 30 11.87 9.77 12.34
N PHE A 31 12.13 10.66 11.38
CA PHE A 31 13.17 11.68 11.50
C PHE A 31 12.88 12.65 12.64
N ALA A 32 11.64 13.12 12.78
CA ALA A 32 11.25 14.00 13.88
C ALA A 32 11.43 13.31 15.25
N PHE A 33 11.08 12.03 15.36
CA PHE A 33 11.28 11.23 16.57
C PHE A 33 12.77 11.08 16.92
N GLN A 34 13.59 10.69 15.93
CA GLN A 34 15.03 10.53 16.13
C GLN A 34 15.67 11.85 16.56
N SER A 35 15.39 12.93 15.85
CA SER A 35 15.90 14.26 16.17
C SER A 35 15.48 14.73 17.57
N ALA A 36 14.26 14.40 18.00
CA ALA A 36 13.82 14.69 19.37
C ALA A 36 14.55 13.86 20.43
N CYS A 37 14.85 12.58 20.15
CA CYS A 37 15.63 11.73 21.03
C CYS A 37 17.07 12.22 21.17
N GLU A 38 17.71 12.64 20.07
CA GLU A 38 19.04 13.23 20.07
C GLU A 38 19.09 14.48 20.96
N ARG A 39 18.17 15.43 20.76
CA ARG A 39 18.05 16.62 21.63
C ARG A 39 17.83 16.26 23.10
N LEU A 40 17.02 15.24 23.39
CA LEU A 40 16.75 14.78 24.76
C LEU A 40 18.00 14.19 25.43
N ASN A 41 18.84 13.51 24.66
CA ASN A 41 20.10 12.96 25.14
C ASN A 41 21.09 14.07 25.54
N ASP A 42 21.14 15.16 24.77
CA ASP A 42 22.04 16.30 25.02
C ASP A 42 21.65 17.14 26.25
N LEU A 43 20.37 17.12 26.66
CA LEU A 43 19.92 17.88 27.83
C LEU A 43 20.53 17.34 29.13
N SER A 44 20.96 18.20 30.04
CA SER A 44 21.31 17.78 31.40
C SER A 44 20.05 17.52 32.25
N GLY A 45 20.07 16.49 33.10
CA GLY A 45 18.99 16.26 34.06
C GLY A 45 18.80 14.81 34.49
N PRO A 46 17.84 14.56 35.41
CA PRO A 46 17.58 13.22 35.91
C PRO A 46 17.13 12.26 34.81
N GLN A 47 17.71 11.07 34.77
CA GLN A 47 17.37 10.03 33.77
C GLN A 47 15.89 9.66 33.79
N ALA A 48 15.28 9.58 34.99
CA ALA A 48 13.85 9.31 35.12
C ALA A 48 12.96 10.36 34.44
N ARG A 49 13.41 11.62 34.35
CA ARG A 49 12.67 12.67 33.62
C ARG A 49 12.82 12.48 32.12
N LYS A 50 14.03 12.17 31.64
CA LYS A 50 14.28 11.89 30.23
C LYS A 50 13.46 10.70 29.76
N GLU A 51 13.42 9.63 30.53
CA GLU A 51 12.65 8.43 30.20
C GLU A 51 11.15 8.73 30.02
N ARG A 52 10.56 9.53 30.91
CA ARG A 52 9.15 9.96 30.75
C ARG A 52 8.92 10.74 29.47
N VAL A 53 9.84 11.64 29.11
CA VAL A 53 9.73 12.40 27.85
C VAL A 53 9.89 11.48 26.66
N ARG A 54 10.82 10.51 26.72
CA ARG A 54 11.01 9.50 25.67
C ARG A 54 9.75 8.69 25.42
N GLN A 55 9.08 8.23 26.48
CA GLN A 55 7.81 7.50 26.37
C GLN A 55 6.71 8.34 25.71
N GLN A 56 6.66 9.65 25.99
CA GLN A 56 5.74 10.57 25.31
C GLN A 56 6.07 10.71 23.82
N LEU A 57 7.36 10.81 23.46
CA LEU A 57 7.80 10.86 22.07
C LEU A 57 7.47 9.57 21.31
N GLU A 58 7.64 8.41 21.95
CA GLU A 58 7.28 7.10 21.37
C GLU A 58 5.78 6.99 21.15
N ALA A 59 4.96 7.39 22.13
CA ALA A 59 3.50 7.40 21.99
C ALA A 59 3.03 8.30 20.86
N GLU A 60 3.62 9.48 20.68
CA GLU A 60 3.29 10.40 19.59
C GLU A 60 3.76 9.86 18.23
N ARG A 61 4.96 9.28 18.15
CA ARG A 61 5.44 8.59 16.95
C ARG A 61 4.46 7.51 16.54
N ASP A 62 4.08 6.62 17.46
CA ASP A 62 3.20 5.50 17.17
C ASP A 62 1.80 5.97 16.75
N ARG A 63 1.28 7.02 17.40
CA ARG A 63 0.00 7.65 17.02
C ARG A 63 0.03 8.17 15.58
N ARG A 64 1.10 8.83 15.16
CA ARG A 64 1.25 9.39 13.80
C ARG A 64 1.57 8.32 12.76
N ARG A 65 2.40 7.35 13.11
CA ARG A 65 2.85 6.26 12.24
C ARG A 65 1.73 5.29 11.89
N LYS A 66 0.90 4.92 12.86
CA LYS A 66 -0.15 3.89 12.69
C LYS A 66 -1.08 4.11 11.49
N PRO A 67 -1.70 5.29 11.30
CA PRO A 67 -2.56 5.51 10.13
C PRO A 67 -1.78 5.46 8.81
N LEU A 68 -0.51 5.88 8.78
CA LEU A 68 0.32 5.83 7.58
C LEU A 68 0.67 4.38 7.19
N ILE A 69 0.98 3.52 8.16
CA ILE A 69 1.22 2.09 7.91
C ILE A 69 -0.06 1.42 7.39
N GLN A 70 -1.22 1.71 7.99
CA GLN A 70 -2.50 1.19 7.50
C GLN A 70 -2.79 1.65 6.07
N HIS A 71 -2.42 2.88 5.73
CA HIS A 71 -2.58 3.39 4.38
C HIS A 71 -1.61 2.71 3.39
N LEU A 72 -0.35 2.45 3.79
CA LEU A 72 0.58 1.66 2.99
C LEU A 72 0.06 0.25 2.70
N ASP A 73 -0.51 -0.43 3.70
CA ASP A 73 -1.09 -1.76 3.51
C ASP A 73 -2.23 -1.73 2.46
N GLU A 74 -3.04 -0.67 2.46
CA GLU A 74 -4.08 -0.48 1.46
C GLU A 74 -3.49 -0.22 0.05
N LEU A 75 -2.49 0.65 -0.05
CA LEU A 75 -1.83 0.94 -1.31
C LEU A 75 -1.13 -0.29 -1.90
N ASP A 76 -0.51 -1.13 -1.07
CA ASP A 76 0.10 -2.39 -1.48
C ASP A 76 -0.95 -3.38 -2.03
N ARG A 77 -2.12 -3.50 -1.37
CA ARG A 77 -3.23 -4.32 -1.89
C ARG A 77 -3.74 -3.82 -3.24
N ARG A 78 -3.90 -2.50 -3.39
CA ARG A 78 -4.33 -1.89 -4.66
C ARG A 78 -3.29 -2.12 -5.77
N MET A 79 -2.00 -1.99 -5.46
CA MET A 79 -0.91 -2.22 -6.41
C MET A 79 -0.89 -3.68 -6.87
N LYS A 80 -1.04 -4.63 -5.94
CA LYS A 80 -1.15 -6.05 -6.27
C LYS A 80 -2.38 -6.34 -7.14
N ALA A 81 -3.53 -5.75 -6.83
CA ALA A 81 -4.73 -5.93 -7.65
C ALA A 81 -4.57 -5.36 -9.08
N PHE A 82 -3.81 -4.27 -9.23
CA PHE A 82 -3.48 -3.68 -10.52
C PHE A 82 -2.51 -4.56 -11.33
N VAL A 83 -1.43 -5.04 -10.70
CA VAL A 83 -0.39 -5.86 -11.35
C VAL A 83 -0.86 -7.28 -11.66
N PHE A 84 -1.72 -7.86 -10.82
CA PHE A 84 -2.15 -9.26 -10.92
C PHE A 84 -3.60 -9.43 -11.41
N SER A 85 -4.27 -8.37 -11.86
CA SER A 85 -5.54 -8.53 -12.57
C SER A 85 -5.29 -9.24 -13.90
N PRO A 86 -5.89 -10.43 -14.14
CA PRO A 86 -5.82 -11.05 -15.45
C PRO A 86 -6.53 -10.13 -16.46
N PRO A 87 -5.99 -9.94 -17.67
CA PRO A 87 -6.71 -9.20 -18.70
C PRO A 87 -8.06 -9.89 -18.93
N SER A 88 -9.13 -9.11 -18.81
CA SER A 88 -10.53 -9.53 -18.99
C SER A 88 -10.82 -10.09 -20.40
N GLU A 89 -9.85 -10.04 -21.31
CA GLU A 89 -9.91 -10.57 -22.68
C GLU A 89 -10.09 -12.09 -22.76
N TRP A 90 -9.77 -12.86 -21.70
CA TRP A 90 -9.89 -14.33 -21.72
C TRP A 90 -11.23 -14.88 -21.21
N GLN A 91 -12.14 -14.06 -20.68
CA GLN A 91 -13.48 -14.52 -20.26
C GLN A 91 -14.51 -14.49 -21.40
N ALA A 92 -14.27 -13.73 -22.48
CA ALA A 92 -15.20 -13.65 -23.62
C ALA A 92 -15.06 -14.81 -24.63
N SER A 93 -13.97 -15.59 -24.57
CA SER A 93 -13.67 -16.65 -25.55
C SER A 93 -13.97 -18.07 -25.07
N GLY A 94 -14.50 -18.23 -23.85
CA GLY A 94 -14.84 -19.52 -23.26
C GLY A 94 -16.18 -20.08 -23.74
N ARG A 95 -16.43 -20.15 -25.05
CA ARG A 95 -17.43 -21.06 -25.62
C ARG A 95 -16.89 -22.48 -25.45
N PHE A 96 -17.00 -23.02 -24.23
CA PHE A 96 -16.76 -24.43 -23.95
C PHE A 96 -17.82 -25.21 -24.73
N GLU A 97 -17.44 -25.73 -25.89
CA GLU A 97 -18.29 -26.65 -26.64
C GLU A 97 -18.58 -27.86 -25.74
N ARG A 98 -19.87 -28.06 -25.45
CA ARG A 98 -20.38 -29.33 -24.93
C ARG A 98 -19.97 -30.43 -25.91
N PRO A 99 -19.27 -31.50 -25.49
CA PRO A 99 -19.16 -32.68 -26.34
C PRO A 99 -20.56 -33.28 -26.53
N MET A 100 -21.03 -33.27 -27.78
CA MET A 100 -22.25 -33.93 -28.20
C MET A 100 -22.19 -35.43 -27.90
N HIS A 101 -23.28 -35.93 -27.35
CA HIS A 101 -23.54 -37.34 -27.13
C HIS A 101 -23.29 -38.17 -28.41
N ALA A 102 -22.39 -39.15 -28.33
CA ALA A 102 -22.30 -40.21 -29.31
C ALA A 102 -23.50 -41.16 -29.11
N SER A 103 -24.53 -40.99 -29.94
CA SER A 103 -25.59 -41.97 -30.14
C SER A 103 -24.98 -43.28 -30.63
N LYS A 104 -25.04 -44.34 -29.83
CA LYS A 104 -24.79 -45.70 -30.31
C LYS A 104 -26.01 -46.17 -31.10
N VAL A 105 -25.80 -46.36 -32.40
CA VAL A 105 -26.73 -47.00 -33.34
C VAL A 105 -26.71 -48.50 -33.10
N HIS A 106 -27.89 -49.09 -32.95
CA HIS A 106 -28.11 -50.53 -32.95
C HIS A 106 -27.96 -51.09 -34.37
N ALA A 107 -27.22 -52.18 -34.51
CA ALA A 107 -27.43 -53.24 -35.49
C ALA A 107 -26.89 -54.54 -34.90
#